data_AF-A0A0D8BCZ2-F1
#
_entry.id   AF-A0A0D8BCZ2-F1
#
_cell.length_a   1.000
_cell.length_b   1.000
_cell.length_c   1.000
_cell.angle_alpha   90.00
_cell.angle_beta   90.00
_cell.angle_gamma   90.00
#
_symmetry.space_group_name_H-M   'P 1'
#
loop_
_entity.id
_entity.type
_entity.pdbx_description
1 polymer ?
#
loop_
_entity_poly.entity_id
_entity_poly.type
_entity_poly.pdbx_seq_one_letter_code
_entity_poly.pdbx_strand_id
1 'polypeptide(L)'
;MTVIPPRDEPPAAARVVGYVEVTDPGFRTHAEATFRQDRPSRGGLLLRGHCPRCGHYMTYYATDVVVRGLLPLRRPRPPTPAAGGDLTVICTCAEEHAGRPEDYEGCGAYWLHQAGPA
;
A
#
# COMPACT_ATOMS: atom_id res chain seq x y z
N MET A 1 -24.40 14.45 -11.54
CA MET A 1 -23.08 15.06 -11.81
C MET A 1 -22.02 14.16 -11.18
N THR A 2 -21.34 13.35 -11.98
CA THR A 2 -20.23 12.52 -11.50
C THR A 2 -18.99 13.40 -11.42
N VAL A 3 -18.53 13.70 -10.20
CA VAL A 3 -17.27 14.40 -9.98
C VAL A 3 -16.15 13.38 -10.19
N ILE A 4 -15.47 13.45 -11.33
CA ILE A 4 -14.22 12.73 -11.55
C ILE A 4 -13.18 13.43 -10.65
N PRO A 5 -12.57 12.75 -9.68
CA PRO A 5 -11.52 13.38 -8.86
C PRO A 5 -10.37 13.85 -9.78
N PRO A 6 -9.71 14.97 -9.47
CA PRO A 6 -8.58 15.45 -10.25
C PRO A 6 -7.52 14.35 -10.33
N ARG A 7 -6.98 14.10 -11.54
CA ARG A 7 -5.80 13.25 -11.73
C ARG A 7 -4.72 13.82 -10.83
N ASP A 8 -4.25 13.03 -9.86
CA ASP A 8 -3.16 13.39 -8.95
C ASP A 8 -2.01 14.02 -9.78
N GLU A 9 -1.70 15.28 -9.46
CA GLU A 9 -0.60 16.03 -10.05
C GLU A 9 0.71 15.30 -9.70
N PRO A 10 1.60 14.99 -10.66
CA PRO A 10 2.77 14.16 -10.39
C PRO A 10 3.73 14.89 -9.44
N PRO A 11 4.00 14.38 -8.22
CA PRO A 11 5.02 14.94 -7.36
C PRO A 11 6.42 14.67 -7.94
N ALA A 12 7.36 15.54 -7.57
CA ALA A 12 8.73 15.64 -8.06
C ALA A 12 9.40 14.29 -8.46
N ALA A 13 9.49 14.09 -9.78
CA ALA A 13 10.30 13.12 -10.51
C ALA A 13 10.24 11.65 -10.04
N ALA A 14 9.19 10.96 -10.48
CA ALA A 14 9.25 9.52 -10.77
C ALA A 14 10.60 9.17 -11.43
N ARG A 15 11.31 8.17 -10.89
CA ARG A 15 12.65 7.78 -11.32
C ARG A 15 12.82 6.27 -11.37
N VAL A 16 13.52 5.82 -12.40
CA VAL A 16 13.97 4.44 -12.52
C VAL A 16 15.18 4.24 -11.61
N VAL A 17 15.00 3.44 -10.57
CA VAL A 17 16.07 3.02 -9.63
C VAL A 17 16.31 1.52 -9.78
N GLY A 18 17.49 1.04 -9.37
CA GLY A 18 17.72 -0.41 -9.26
C GLY A 18 16.89 -1.02 -8.13
N TYR A 19 16.56 -2.29 -8.24
CA TYR A 19 15.91 -3.02 -7.17
C TYR A 19 16.84 -3.15 -5.96
N VAL A 20 16.34 -2.79 -4.77
CA VAL A 20 16.98 -3.14 -3.49
C VAL A 20 15.93 -3.11 -2.40
N GLU A 21 15.94 -4.15 -1.56
CA GLU A 21 15.12 -4.21 -0.35
C GLU A 21 15.67 -3.21 0.68
N VAL A 22 14.93 -2.13 0.91
CA VAL A 22 15.40 -1.04 1.78
C VAL A 22 14.25 -0.33 2.48
N THR A 23 14.50 0.09 3.72
CA THR A 23 13.63 0.98 4.49
C THR A 23 14.41 2.20 4.96
N ASP A 24 13.73 3.33 5.08
CA ASP A 24 14.25 4.58 5.64
C ASP A 24 13.17 5.19 6.55
N PRO A 25 13.51 5.78 7.71
CA PRO A 25 12.53 6.41 8.59
C PRO A 25 11.66 7.47 7.88
N GLY A 26 12.20 8.17 6.89
CA GLY A 26 11.49 9.15 6.08
C GLY A 26 10.42 8.55 5.17
N PHE A 27 10.49 7.25 4.84
CA PHE A 27 9.47 6.58 4.02
C PHE A 27 8.11 6.55 4.71
N ARG A 28 8.10 6.28 6.03
CA ARG A 28 6.89 6.33 6.85
C ARG A 28 6.30 7.73 6.87
N THR A 29 7.12 8.73 7.20
CA THR A 29 6.69 10.14 7.26
C THR A 29 6.13 10.61 5.92
N HIS A 30 6.80 10.27 4.81
CA HIS A 30 6.32 10.58 3.48
C HIS A 30 4.96 9.91 3.21
N ALA A 31 4.85 8.61 3.49
CA ALA A 31 3.63 7.86 3.22
C ALA A 31 2.44 8.36 4.06
N GLU A 32 2.65 8.66 5.34
CA GLU A 32 1.62 9.24 6.22
C GLU A 32 1.15 10.61 5.72
N ALA A 33 2.03 11.40 5.10
CA ALA A 33 1.69 12.71 4.55
C ALA A 33 0.99 12.65 3.19
N THR A 34 1.34 11.68 2.33
CA THR A 34 0.96 11.70 0.91
C THR A 34 -0.05 10.63 0.52
N PHE A 35 -0.08 9.48 1.19
CA PHE A 35 -0.96 8.39 0.79
C PHE A 35 -2.42 8.70 1.13
N ARG A 36 -3.30 8.30 0.22
CA ARG A 36 -4.74 8.25 0.43
C ARG A 36 -5.12 6.87 0.90
N GLN A 37 -5.93 6.83 1.95
CA GLN A 37 -6.46 5.61 2.54
C GLN A 37 -7.97 5.54 2.30
N ASP A 38 -8.42 4.45 1.67
CA ASP A 38 -9.83 4.09 1.51
C ASP A 38 -10.13 2.73 2.13
N ARG A 39 -11.39 2.53 2.52
CA ARG A 39 -11.92 1.22 2.94
C ARG A 39 -13.02 0.73 2.02
N PRO A 40 -12.68 -0.04 0.97
CA PRO A 40 -13.70 -0.58 0.07
C PRO A 40 -14.53 -1.70 0.72
N SER A 41 -14.08 -2.28 1.84
CA SER A 41 -14.84 -3.29 2.58
C SER A 41 -14.53 -3.24 4.08
N ARG A 42 -15.33 -3.96 4.88
CA ARG A 42 -15.21 -4.02 6.36
C ARG A 42 -13.87 -4.58 6.86
N GLY A 43 -13.08 -5.20 5.99
CA GLY A 43 -11.73 -5.69 6.31
C GLY A 43 -10.73 -5.53 5.18
N GLY A 44 -10.93 -4.47 4.39
CA GLY A 44 -10.07 -4.10 3.28
C GLY A 44 -9.58 -2.68 3.46
N LEU A 45 -8.28 -2.50 3.31
CA LEU A 45 -7.60 -1.22 3.30
C LEU A 45 -6.97 -1.03 1.92
N LEU A 46 -7.33 0.04 1.25
CA LEU A 46 -6.76 0.43 -0.02
C LEU A 46 -5.91 1.68 0.19
N LEU A 47 -4.60 1.52 0.03
CA LEU A 47 -3.63 2.60 0.07
C LEU A 47 -3.25 3.00 -1.35
N ARG A 48 -3.24 4.30 -1.64
CA ARG A 48 -2.83 4.85 -2.94
C ARG A 48 -1.92 6.04 -2.73
N GLY A 49 -0.81 6.09 -3.47
CA GLY A 49 0.16 7.17 -3.35
C GLY A 49 1.42 6.89 -4.14
N HIS A 50 2.39 7.80 -4.01
CA HIS A 50 3.67 7.69 -4.69
C HIS A 50 4.70 7.01 -3.79
N CYS A 51 5.43 6.03 -4.31
CA CYS A 51 6.50 5.40 -3.57
C CYS A 51 7.53 6.45 -3.10
N PRO A 52 7.89 6.51 -1.80
CA PRO A 52 8.83 7.50 -1.28
C PRO A 52 10.25 7.35 -1.86
N ARG A 53 10.57 6.19 -2.45
CA ARG A 53 11.87 5.92 -3.05
C ARG A 53 11.92 6.21 -4.55
N CYS A 54 11.03 5.60 -5.34
CA CYS A 54 11.04 5.74 -6.80
C CYS A 54 10.08 6.80 -7.34
N GLY A 55 9.16 7.32 -6.54
CA GLY A 55 8.19 8.33 -6.96
C GLY A 55 7.05 7.81 -7.85
N HIS A 56 7.07 6.54 -8.24
CA HIS A 56 6.00 5.94 -9.05
C HIS A 56 4.72 5.77 -8.23
N TYR A 57 3.59 6.03 -8.87
CA TYR A 57 2.28 5.77 -8.27
C TYR A 57 2.10 4.28 -8.05
N MET A 58 1.54 3.93 -6.90
CA MET A 58 1.26 2.55 -6.54
C MET A 58 -0.07 2.45 -5.80
N THR A 59 -0.64 1.26 -5.88
CA THR A 59 -1.82 0.87 -5.12
C THR A 59 -1.46 -0.35 -4.30
N TYR A 60 -1.74 -0.30 -3.01
CA TYR A 60 -1.47 -1.39 -2.07
C TYR A 60 -2.78 -1.78 -1.38
N TYR A 61 -3.19 -3.03 -1.56
CA TYR A 61 -4.39 -3.57 -0.94
C TYR A 61 -3.99 -4.48 0.23
N ALA A 62 -4.36 -4.08 1.45
CA ALA A 62 -4.23 -4.90 2.63
C ALA A 62 -5.60 -5.47 3.02
N THR A 63 -5.64 -6.73 3.41
CA THR A 63 -6.86 -7.36 3.93
C THR A 63 -6.55 -8.22 5.14
N ASP A 64 -7.51 -8.26 6.06
CA ASP A 64 -7.31 -8.79 7.41
C ASP A 64 -7.38 -10.32 7.44
N VAL A 65 -8.12 -10.89 6.48
CA VAL A 65 -8.44 -12.31 6.43
C VAL A 65 -8.68 -12.75 4.98
N VAL A 66 -7.80 -13.58 4.44
CA VAL A 66 -8.05 -14.32 3.19
C VAL A 66 -8.55 -15.72 3.56
N VAL A 67 -9.85 -15.89 3.84
CA VAL A 67 -10.42 -17.23 4.04
C VAL A 67 -10.92 -17.80 2.70
N ARG A 68 -10.39 -18.96 2.30
CA ARG A 68 -11.06 -19.81 1.30
C ARG A 68 -12.35 -20.33 1.93
N GLY A 69 -13.47 -19.71 1.59
CA GLY A 69 -14.76 -20.04 2.20
C GLY A 69 -15.23 -21.46 1.86
N LEU A 70 -15.44 -22.27 2.89
CA LEU A 70 -16.42 -23.36 2.87
C LEU A 70 -17.36 -23.17 4.07
N LEU A 71 -18.54 -22.60 3.79
CA LEU A 71 -19.76 -22.56 4.62
C LEU A 71 -19.76 -21.69 5.92
N PRO A 72 -20.95 -21.23 6.37
CA PRO A 72 -21.08 -20.18 7.38
C PRO A 72 -20.99 -20.79 8.78
N LEU A 73 -19.76 -20.97 9.27
CA LEU A 73 -19.55 -21.27 10.68
C LEU A 73 -19.75 -19.99 11.50
N ARG A 74 -20.65 -20.11 12.49
CA ARG A 74 -21.04 -19.09 13.48
C ARG A 74 -19.93 -18.08 13.76
N ARG A 75 -20.20 -16.81 13.45
CA ARG A 75 -19.29 -15.64 13.60
C ARG A 75 -18.37 -15.76 14.83
N PRO A 76 -17.09 -16.12 14.66
CA PRO A 76 -16.07 -15.52 15.49
C PRO A 76 -16.03 -14.04 15.06
N ARG A 77 -15.99 -13.11 16.02
CA ARG A 77 -15.60 -11.72 15.72
C ARG A 77 -14.33 -11.82 14.87
N PRO A 78 -14.32 -11.38 13.59
CA PRO A 78 -13.07 -11.38 12.83
C PRO A 78 -12.06 -10.62 13.69
N PRO A 79 -10.84 -11.13 13.89
CA PRO A 79 -9.79 -10.32 14.47
C PRO A 79 -9.76 -9.06 13.61
N THR A 80 -10.19 -7.95 14.20
CA THR A 80 -9.97 -6.65 13.61
C THR A 80 -8.47 -6.65 13.30
N PRO A 81 -8.03 -6.30 12.09
CA PRO A 81 -6.68 -5.79 11.95
C PRO A 81 -6.63 -4.69 13.01
N ALA A 82 -5.61 -4.70 13.85
CA ALA A 82 -5.47 -3.73 14.93
C ALA A 82 -6.12 -2.41 14.48
N ALA A 83 -7.29 -2.08 15.03
CA ALA A 83 -7.98 -0.88 14.65
C ALA A 83 -7.06 0.23 15.18
N GLY A 84 -6.17 0.74 14.32
CA GLY A 84 -5.01 1.54 14.72
C GLY A 84 -3.63 0.84 14.82
N GLY A 85 -3.32 -0.22 14.07
CA GLY A 85 -1.99 -0.84 14.03
C GLY A 85 -1.13 -0.48 12.82
N ASP A 86 0.20 -0.68 12.95
CA ASP A 86 1.15 -0.54 11.84
C ASP A 86 1.05 -1.76 10.90
N LEU A 87 1.02 -1.50 9.58
CA LEU A 87 1.14 -2.52 8.52
C LEU A 87 2.43 -2.30 7.72
N THR A 88 3.07 -3.39 7.29
CA THR A 88 4.21 -3.32 6.39
C THR A 88 3.73 -3.12 4.96
N VAL A 89 4.02 -1.96 4.39
CA VAL A 89 3.76 -1.64 2.99
C VAL A 89 5.05 -1.83 2.20
N ILE A 90 4.94 -2.45 1.03
CA ILE A 90 6.03 -2.54 0.06
C ILE A 90 5.66 -1.74 -1.19
N CYS A 91 6.65 -1.24 -1.91
CA CYS A 91 6.43 -0.65 -3.21
C CYS A 91 5.86 -1.69 -4.19
N THR A 92 4.69 -1.41 -4.76
CA THR A 92 3.99 -2.27 -5.76
C THR A 92 3.80 -1.55 -7.10
N CYS A 93 4.70 -0.62 -7.45
CA CYS A 93 4.61 0.01 -8.78
C CYS A 93 4.99 -0.98 -9.88
N ALA A 94 4.37 -0.82 -11.06
CA ALA A 94 4.57 -1.71 -12.22
C ALA A 94 5.79 -1.34 -13.08
N GLU A 95 6.51 -0.28 -12.72
CA GLU A 95 7.65 0.23 -13.50
C GLU A 95 8.86 -0.70 -13.40
N GLU A 96 9.70 -0.69 -14.43
CA GLU A 96 10.88 -1.55 -14.50
C GLU A 96 11.99 -1.09 -13.54
N HIS A 97 12.64 -2.04 -12.89
CA HIS A 97 13.69 -1.80 -11.90
C HIS A 97 14.84 -2.80 -12.10
N ALA A 98 16.01 -2.31 -12.53
CA ALA A 98 17.14 -3.17 -12.84
C ALA A 98 17.54 -4.04 -11.63
N GLY A 99 17.71 -5.35 -11.87
CA GLY A 99 18.05 -6.32 -10.83
C GLY A 99 16.87 -6.82 -10.00
N ARG A 100 15.63 -6.51 -10.40
CA ARG A 100 14.42 -7.06 -9.76
C ARG A 100 14.29 -8.56 -10.07
N PRO A 101 14.07 -9.42 -9.05
CA PRO A 101 13.75 -10.83 -9.27
C PRO A 101 12.47 -11.03 -10.10
N GLU A 102 12.38 -12.14 -10.84
CA GLU A 102 11.30 -12.41 -11.82
C GLU A 102 9.88 -12.39 -11.21
N ASP A 103 9.74 -12.78 -9.93
CA ASP A 103 8.45 -12.85 -9.23
C ASP A 103 8.15 -11.65 -8.32
N TYR A 104 8.94 -10.57 -8.42
CA TYR A 104 8.85 -9.42 -7.52
C TYR A 104 8.28 -8.20 -8.23
N GLU A 105 7.59 -7.36 -7.47
CA GLU A 105 7.04 -6.09 -7.93
C GLU A 105 7.73 -4.89 -7.27
N GLY A 106 7.66 -3.73 -7.93
CA GLY A 106 8.20 -2.47 -7.43
C GLY A 106 9.72 -2.39 -7.30
N CYS A 107 10.18 -1.38 -6.57
CA CYS A 107 11.61 -1.09 -6.43
C CYS A 107 12.29 -1.81 -5.25
N GLY A 108 11.52 -2.49 -4.39
CA GLY A 108 12.01 -3.10 -3.14
C GLY A 108 11.95 -2.20 -1.89
N ALA A 109 11.52 -0.93 -2.01
CA ALA A 109 11.28 -0.11 -0.83
C ALA A 109 10.13 -0.66 0.03
N TYR A 110 10.31 -0.65 1.36
CA TYR A 110 9.26 -1.02 2.31
C TYR A 110 9.25 -0.07 3.52
N TRP A 111 8.10 0.06 4.18
CA TRP A 111 7.91 0.90 5.38
C TRP A 111 6.74 0.42 6.23
N LEU A 112 6.69 0.90 7.48
CA LEU A 112 5.50 0.76 8.31
C LEU A 112 4.52 1.91 8.02
N HIS A 113 3.25 1.58 7.86
CA HIS A 113 2.17 2.55 7.66
C HIS A 113 1.08 2.34 8.70
N GLN A 114 0.59 3.43 9.29
CA GLN A 114 -0.52 3.35 10.24
C GLN A 114 -1.82 3.08 9.50
N ALA A 115 -2.46 1.94 9.77
CA ALA A 115 -3.85 1.78 9.38
C ALA A 115 -4.67 2.73 10.28
N GLY A 116 -5.35 3.71 9.67
CA GLY A 116 -6.30 4.55 10.42
C GLY A 116 -7.35 3.70 11.21
N PRO A 117 -8.11 4.30 12.14
CA PRO A 117 -9.17 3.58 12.86
C PRO A 117 -10.24 3.09 11.89
N ALA A 118 -10.76 1.87 12.12
CA ALA A 118 -11.75 1.16 11.28
C ALA A 118 -13.06 1.93 11.09
#